data_AF-A0A2E8X4Y3-F1
#
_entry.id   AF-A0A2E8X4Y3-F1
#
_cell.length_a   1.000
_cell.length_b   1.000
_cell.length_c   1.000
_cell.angle_alpha   90.00
_cell.angle_beta   90.00
_cell.angle_gamma   90.00
#
_symmetry.space_group_name_H-M   'P 1'
#
loop_
_entity.id
_entity.type
_entity.pdbx_description
1 polymer ?
#
loop_
_entity_poly.entity_id
_entity_poly.type
_entity_poly.pdbx_seq_one_letter_code
_entity_poly.pdbx_strand_id
1 'polypeptide(L)'
;ETSLRDDVNDFREYADVLYSAHAPTTIGEERLNIAATDSDFRNECILVFKDYIDRCAAFPNIGQINMHFGLKNWVSETQPRGQKGDYETHIESIRTLSDYARTSGIEIVLENLNCYWALNNISDDTDFDQVNWDNSNEAFGMNPEEWIQMCLDVDRDNVQLCLDTSHVSTYGHRFPEEERAEKIEAFLNRPDLITHVHWSDNYLYDVRGRNDSHLSVGNGSIPADFHRRVKALEATILLEHFYTKEELHEELEFIERL
;
A
#
# COMPACT_ATOMS: atom_id res chain seq x y z
N GLU A 1 2.18 -14.16 1.13
CA GLU A 1 2.06 -13.12 2.16
C GLU A 1 0.92 -13.45 3.11
N THR A 2 0.97 -13.01 4.38
CA THR A 2 -0.22 -12.95 5.25
C THR A 2 -0.95 -11.63 5.04
N SER A 3 -2.29 -11.65 5.00
CA SER A 3 -3.12 -10.46 4.78
C SER A 3 -3.10 -9.50 5.98
N LEU A 4 -3.49 -8.24 5.77
CA LEU A 4 -3.66 -7.21 6.80
C LEU A 4 -4.63 -7.58 7.95
N ARG A 5 -5.43 -8.64 7.77
CA ARG A 5 -6.41 -9.14 8.75
C ARG A 5 -5.92 -10.36 9.52
N ASP A 6 -4.79 -10.92 9.13
CA ASP A 6 -4.29 -12.19 9.64
C ASP A 6 -3.42 -11.99 10.89
N ASP A 7 -3.48 -12.92 11.84
CA ASP A 7 -2.39 -13.10 12.79
C ASP A 7 -1.36 -14.02 12.14
N VAL A 8 -0.14 -13.51 11.91
CA VAL A 8 0.94 -14.29 11.29
C VAL A 8 1.18 -15.62 12.01
N ASN A 9 0.93 -15.71 13.32
CA ASN A 9 1.09 -16.95 14.08
C ASN A 9 0.14 -18.08 13.66
N ASP A 10 -0.98 -17.76 13.02
CA ASP A 10 -1.92 -18.77 12.49
C ASP A 10 -1.33 -19.51 11.28
N PHE A 11 -0.24 -19.00 10.70
CA PHE A 11 0.40 -19.54 9.50
C PHE A 11 1.68 -20.35 9.80
N ARG A 12 1.90 -20.77 11.05
CA ARG A 12 3.09 -21.56 11.42
C ARG A 12 3.28 -22.83 10.59
N GLU A 13 2.21 -23.47 10.15
CA GLU A 13 2.26 -24.66 9.29
C GLU A 13 2.72 -24.33 7.85
N TYR A 14 2.64 -23.07 7.44
CA TYR A 14 3.05 -22.55 6.13
C TYR A 14 4.36 -21.77 6.20
N ALA A 15 5.10 -21.83 7.32
CA ALA A 15 6.31 -21.04 7.53
C ALA A 15 7.37 -21.23 6.42
N ASP A 16 7.43 -22.40 5.81
CA ASP A 16 8.37 -22.72 4.74
C ASP A 16 8.07 -22.00 3.41
N VAL A 17 6.84 -21.51 3.21
CA VAL A 17 6.40 -20.84 1.97
C VAL A 17 6.00 -19.38 2.18
N LEU A 18 6.13 -18.86 3.41
CA LEU A 18 5.77 -17.50 3.75
C LEU A 18 7.00 -16.57 3.68
N TYR A 19 7.02 -15.68 2.69
CA TYR A 19 8.16 -14.82 2.36
C TYR A 19 8.01 -13.34 2.78
N SER A 20 6.78 -12.89 2.90
CA SER A 20 6.41 -11.54 3.32
C SER A 20 5.17 -11.58 4.20
N ALA A 21 4.94 -10.51 4.94
CA ALA A 21 3.76 -10.34 5.79
C ALA A 21 3.22 -8.92 5.71
N HIS A 22 1.91 -8.78 5.57
CA HIS A 22 1.26 -7.49 5.63
C HIS A 22 1.08 -7.06 7.09
N ALA A 23 1.52 -5.85 7.44
CA ALA A 23 1.35 -5.29 8.77
C ALA A 23 -0.12 -4.94 9.06
N PRO A 24 -0.56 -5.00 10.33
CA PRO A 24 -1.91 -4.57 10.68
C PRO A 24 -2.13 -3.11 10.30
N THR A 25 -3.39 -2.75 10.04
CA THR A 25 -3.78 -1.37 9.70
C THR A 25 -4.64 -0.73 10.78
N THR A 26 -5.07 -1.49 11.78
CA THR A 26 -5.93 -1.02 12.88
C THR A 26 -5.50 -1.54 14.25
N ILE A 27 -5.89 -0.81 15.29
CA ILE A 27 -5.95 -1.24 16.69
C ILE A 27 -7.40 -1.14 17.16
N GLY A 28 -8.06 -2.29 17.32
CA GLY A 28 -9.52 -2.30 17.43
C GLY A 28 -10.16 -1.72 16.17
N GLU A 29 -10.97 -0.67 16.32
CA GLU A 29 -11.62 0.04 15.20
C GLU A 29 -10.82 1.27 14.71
N GLU A 30 -9.80 1.70 15.45
CA GLU A 30 -8.96 2.84 15.10
C GLU A 30 -7.91 2.42 14.07
N ARG A 31 -7.77 3.19 12.99
CA ARG A 31 -6.63 3.02 12.09
C ARG A 31 -5.33 3.41 12.79
N LEU A 32 -4.31 2.60 12.59
CA LEU A 32 -2.96 2.91 13.04
C LEU A 32 -2.46 4.16 12.32
N ASN A 33 -1.85 5.07 13.07
CA ASN A 33 -1.27 6.28 12.50
C ASN A 33 0.06 6.63 13.18
N ILE A 34 1.16 6.14 12.61
CA ILE A 34 2.52 6.48 13.07
C ILE A 34 2.92 7.93 12.76
N ALA A 35 2.14 8.63 11.93
CA ALA A 35 2.30 10.06 11.69
C ALA A 35 1.56 10.91 12.72
N ALA A 36 0.71 10.32 13.56
CA ALA A 36 -0.23 11.05 14.42
C ALA A 36 0.46 12.12 15.25
N THR A 37 -0.10 13.34 15.31
CA THR A 37 0.41 14.42 16.17
C THR A 37 0.14 14.17 17.65
N ASP A 38 -0.86 13.35 17.97
CA ASP A 38 -1.09 12.74 19.28
C ASP A 38 0.04 11.75 19.58
N SER A 39 0.98 12.14 20.46
CA SER A 39 2.15 11.31 20.78
C SER A 39 1.80 10.01 21.49
N ASP A 40 0.75 9.99 22.31
CA ASP A 40 0.40 8.81 23.09
C ASP A 40 -0.16 7.73 22.15
N PHE A 41 -1.09 8.12 21.27
CA PHE A 41 -1.60 7.23 20.24
C PHE A 41 -0.53 6.79 19.24
N ARG A 42 0.35 7.70 18.81
CA ARG A 42 1.46 7.37 17.91
C ARG A 42 2.38 6.33 18.52
N ASN A 43 2.77 6.49 19.79
CA ASN A 43 3.63 5.55 20.49
C ASN A 43 2.96 4.18 20.64
N GLU A 44 1.65 4.16 20.91
CA GLU A 44 0.85 2.92 20.91
C GLU A 44 0.91 2.23 19.54
N CYS A 45 0.69 2.96 18.45
CA CYS A 45 0.79 2.42 17.09
C CYS A 45 2.18 1.83 16.79
N ILE A 46 3.25 2.54 17.18
CA ILE A 46 4.63 2.05 17.00
C ILE A 46 4.84 0.74 17.78
N LEU A 47 4.28 0.60 18.97
CA LEU A 47 4.38 -0.65 19.74
C LEU A 47 3.63 -1.80 19.06
N VAL A 48 2.48 -1.55 18.42
CA VAL A 48 1.77 -2.57 17.62
C VAL A 48 2.65 -3.07 16.48
N PHE A 49 3.29 -2.16 15.72
CA PHE A 49 4.19 -2.56 14.64
C PHE A 49 5.42 -3.33 15.15
N LYS A 50 6.02 -2.93 16.28
CA LYS A 50 7.15 -3.65 16.88
C LYS A 50 6.77 -5.06 17.32
N ASP A 51 5.62 -5.22 17.98
CA ASP A 51 5.11 -6.54 18.34
C ASP A 51 4.87 -7.40 17.09
N TYR A 52 4.33 -6.83 16.03
CA TYR A 52 4.14 -7.54 14.76
C TYR A 52 5.46 -7.95 14.10
N ILE A 53 6.47 -7.07 14.10
CA ILE A 53 7.83 -7.38 13.64
C ILE A 53 8.41 -8.57 14.42
N ASP A 54 8.26 -8.60 15.74
CA ASP A 54 8.77 -9.69 16.58
C ASP A 54 8.09 -11.03 16.25
N ARG A 55 6.77 -11.01 15.96
CA ARG A 55 6.04 -12.20 15.52
C ARG A 55 6.51 -12.68 14.15
N CYS A 56 6.70 -11.77 13.20
CA CYS A 56 7.21 -12.09 11.86
C CYS A 56 8.62 -12.66 11.92
N ALA A 57 9.48 -12.14 12.80
CA ALA A 57 10.85 -12.62 13.00
C ALA A 57 10.95 -14.09 13.48
N ALA A 58 9.85 -14.67 13.98
CA ALA A 58 9.79 -16.09 14.30
C ALA A 58 9.69 -17.00 13.07
N PHE A 59 9.44 -16.44 11.88
CA PHE A 59 9.33 -17.16 10.62
C PHE A 59 10.64 -17.05 9.83
N PRO A 60 11.24 -18.17 9.41
CA PRO A 60 12.60 -18.18 8.85
C PRO A 60 12.69 -17.51 7.46
N ASN A 61 11.57 -17.43 6.73
CA ASN A 61 11.55 -16.96 5.35
C ASN A 61 10.89 -15.58 5.21
N ILE A 62 10.26 -15.03 6.25
CA ILE A 62 9.70 -13.67 6.20
C ILE A 62 10.85 -12.67 6.21
N GLY A 63 11.16 -12.12 5.03
CA GLY A 63 12.18 -11.09 4.86
C GLY A 63 11.61 -9.68 4.72
N GLN A 64 10.34 -9.55 4.33
CA GLN A 64 9.68 -8.28 4.07
C GLN A 64 8.40 -8.14 4.90
N ILE A 65 8.18 -6.95 5.45
CA ILE A 65 6.89 -6.54 6.01
C ILE A 65 6.32 -5.40 5.16
N ASN A 66 5.17 -5.64 4.55
CA ASN A 66 4.41 -4.59 3.90
C ASN A 66 3.72 -3.71 4.93
N MET A 67 3.88 -2.39 4.84
CA MET A 67 3.36 -1.43 5.80
C MET A 67 2.71 -0.24 5.10
N HIS A 68 1.47 0.04 5.47
CA HIS A 68 0.80 1.26 5.06
C HIS A 68 1.48 2.50 5.69
N PHE A 69 1.50 3.57 4.92
CA PHE A 69 1.76 4.91 5.45
C PHE A 69 0.71 5.30 6.51
N GLY A 70 1.13 6.12 7.47
CA GLY A 70 0.25 6.88 8.35
C GLY A 70 -0.72 7.84 7.62
N LEU A 71 -1.64 8.41 8.40
CA LEU A 71 -2.76 9.22 7.91
C LEU A 71 -2.44 10.71 8.03
N LYS A 72 -2.70 11.51 6.98
CA LYS A 72 -2.59 12.99 7.01
C LYS A 72 -3.76 13.61 7.77
N ASN A 73 -4.94 13.20 7.39
CA ASN A 73 -6.20 13.62 7.94
C ASN A 73 -7.16 12.43 7.90
N TRP A 74 -7.75 12.08 9.04
CA TRP A 74 -8.69 10.98 9.15
C TRP A 74 -9.72 11.27 10.23
N VAL A 75 -10.81 11.92 9.84
CA VAL A 75 -11.92 12.26 10.73
C VAL A 75 -13.03 11.24 10.51
N SER A 76 -13.32 10.47 11.56
CA SER A 76 -14.39 9.47 11.63
C SER A 76 -14.83 9.29 13.08
N GLU A 77 -16.07 8.85 13.31
CA GLU A 77 -16.55 8.47 14.65
C GLU A 77 -15.73 7.32 15.25
N THR A 78 -15.22 6.42 14.40
CA THR A 78 -14.37 5.28 14.80
C THR A 78 -12.90 5.67 15.01
N GLN A 79 -12.51 6.92 14.75
CA GLN A 79 -11.15 7.41 14.90
C GLN A 79 -11.09 8.57 15.91
N PRO A 80 -11.36 8.36 17.21
CA PRO A 80 -11.34 9.45 18.18
C PRO A 80 -9.93 10.03 18.44
N ARG A 81 -8.86 9.27 18.18
CA ARG A 81 -7.45 9.68 18.40
C ARG A 81 -6.65 9.65 17.10
N GLY A 82 -5.51 10.35 17.08
CA GLY A 82 -4.56 10.26 15.95
C GLY A 82 -5.12 10.68 14.58
N GLN A 83 -6.15 11.53 14.53
CA GLN A 83 -6.80 11.94 13.28
C GLN A 83 -5.92 12.79 12.35
N LYS A 84 -4.86 13.40 12.87
CA LYS A 84 -3.99 14.32 12.11
C LYS A 84 -2.57 13.80 12.14
N GLY A 85 -1.97 13.68 10.98
CA GLY A 85 -0.56 13.28 10.83
C GLY A 85 0.34 14.45 10.46
N ASP A 86 1.60 14.30 10.85
CA ASP A 86 2.69 15.21 10.51
C ASP A 86 3.78 14.46 9.73
N TYR A 87 4.30 15.09 8.67
CA TYR A 87 5.25 14.46 7.75
C TYR A 87 6.56 14.08 8.45
N GLU A 88 7.20 15.03 9.14
CA GLU A 88 8.48 14.79 9.81
C GLU A 88 8.35 13.72 10.92
N THR A 89 7.25 13.80 11.67
CA THR A 89 6.90 12.79 12.69
C THR A 89 6.76 11.39 12.07
N HIS A 90 6.19 11.31 10.87
CA HIS A 90 6.05 10.06 10.14
C HIS A 90 7.41 9.48 9.73
N ILE A 91 8.27 10.30 9.13
CA ILE A 91 9.62 9.91 8.72
C ILE A 91 10.41 9.36 9.92
N GLU A 92 10.38 10.06 11.06
CA GLU A 92 11.06 9.61 12.29
C GLU A 92 10.48 8.30 12.85
N SER A 93 9.16 8.10 12.73
CA SER A 93 8.52 6.88 13.19
C SER A 93 8.87 5.69 12.29
N ILE A 94 8.94 5.88 10.97
CA ILE A 94 9.42 4.84 10.04
C ILE A 94 10.88 4.51 10.33
N ARG A 95 11.76 5.52 10.52
CA ARG A 95 13.16 5.30 10.92
C ARG A 95 13.27 4.47 12.20
N THR A 96 12.42 4.76 13.20
CA THR A 96 12.35 4.00 14.45
C THR A 96 11.95 2.54 14.24
N LEU A 97 10.96 2.28 13.36
CA LEU A 97 10.53 0.92 13.03
C LEU A 97 11.56 0.18 12.19
N SER A 98 12.20 0.86 11.24
CA SER A 98 13.31 0.36 10.43
C SER A 98 14.48 -0.11 11.29
N ASP A 99 14.93 0.71 12.25
CA ASP A 99 16.00 0.36 13.16
C ASP A 99 15.65 -0.84 14.04
N TYR A 100 14.37 -0.99 14.40
CA TYR A 100 13.88 -2.17 15.12
C TYR A 100 13.86 -3.42 14.24
N ALA A 101 13.26 -3.34 13.06
CA ALA A 101 13.15 -4.44 12.09
C ALA A 101 14.52 -4.97 11.64
N ARG A 102 15.52 -4.07 11.53
CA ARG A 102 16.89 -4.44 11.16
C ARG A 102 17.50 -5.48 12.12
N THR A 103 17.10 -5.48 13.39
CA THR A 103 17.63 -6.45 14.37
C THR A 103 17.26 -7.90 14.06
N SER A 104 16.17 -8.08 13.31
CA SER A 104 15.67 -9.38 12.83
C SER A 104 15.94 -9.61 11.35
N GLY A 105 16.68 -8.71 10.69
CA GLY A 105 16.98 -8.81 9.25
C GLY A 105 15.77 -8.55 8.34
N ILE A 106 14.74 -7.86 8.84
CA ILE A 106 13.51 -7.59 8.10
C ILE A 106 13.61 -6.23 7.38
N GLU A 107 13.20 -6.22 6.11
CA GLU A 107 12.94 -5.03 5.30
C GLU A 107 11.48 -4.57 5.49
N ILE A 108 11.28 -3.26 5.62
CA ILE A 108 9.94 -2.65 5.61
C ILE A 108 9.71 -2.13 4.19
N VAL A 109 8.61 -2.55 3.56
CA VAL A 109 8.19 -2.06 2.25
C VAL A 109 6.94 -1.20 2.42
N LEU A 110 7.00 0.05 1.93
CA LEU A 110 5.97 1.06 2.14
C LEU A 110 4.99 1.11 0.97
N GLU A 111 3.74 0.78 1.22
CA GLU A 111 2.73 0.63 0.16
C GLU A 111 2.13 1.96 -0.28
N ASN A 112 2.05 2.23 -1.59
CA ASN A 112 1.25 3.37 -2.04
C ASN A 112 -0.22 3.15 -1.71
N LEU A 113 -0.95 4.20 -1.34
CA LEU A 113 -2.31 4.06 -0.81
C LEU A 113 -3.40 4.58 -1.74
N ASN A 114 -4.60 4.03 -1.56
CA ASN A 114 -5.81 4.45 -2.25
C ASN A 114 -6.13 5.94 -2.10
N CYS A 115 -6.64 6.54 -3.16
CA CYS A 115 -7.49 7.73 -3.09
C CYS A 115 -8.90 7.35 -2.63
N TYR A 116 -9.29 7.84 -1.45
CA TYR A 116 -10.48 7.37 -0.76
C TYR A 116 -11.76 8.10 -1.22
N TRP A 117 -12.22 7.84 -2.44
CA TRP A 117 -13.40 8.49 -3.03
C TRP A 117 -14.68 8.31 -2.20
N ALA A 118 -15.08 7.05 -1.98
CA ALA A 118 -16.33 6.73 -1.28
C ALA A 118 -16.30 7.14 0.21
N LEU A 119 -15.17 6.95 0.90
CA LEU A 119 -15.02 7.35 2.32
C LEU A 119 -15.08 8.86 2.51
N ASN A 120 -14.77 9.64 1.48
CA ASN A 120 -14.94 11.09 1.46
C ASN A 120 -16.34 11.52 1.01
N ASN A 121 -17.28 10.59 0.84
CA ASN A 121 -18.64 10.83 0.34
C ASN A 121 -18.65 11.51 -1.05
N ILE A 122 -17.65 11.24 -1.88
CA ILE A 122 -17.59 11.73 -3.26
C ILE A 122 -18.42 10.75 -4.11
N SER A 123 -19.44 11.27 -4.81
CA SER A 123 -20.29 10.46 -5.68
C SER A 123 -19.52 10.01 -6.94
N ASP A 124 -19.89 8.85 -7.47
CA ASP A 124 -19.43 8.38 -8.78
C ASP A 124 -19.78 9.36 -9.92
N ASP A 125 -20.87 10.13 -9.75
CA ASP A 125 -21.29 11.17 -10.71
C ASP A 125 -20.49 12.49 -10.60
N THR A 126 -19.67 12.66 -9.55
CA THR A 126 -18.87 13.87 -9.37
C THR A 126 -17.66 13.83 -10.30
N ASP A 127 -17.49 14.84 -11.14
CA ASP A 127 -16.34 14.94 -12.04
C ASP A 127 -15.05 15.29 -11.27
N PHE A 128 -13.87 14.93 -11.81
CA PHE A 128 -12.59 15.05 -11.10
C PHE A 128 -12.27 16.51 -10.72
N ASP A 129 -12.64 17.48 -11.56
CA ASP A 129 -12.38 18.91 -11.37
C ASP A 129 -13.34 19.59 -10.39
N GLN A 130 -14.41 18.88 -10.00
CA GLN A 130 -15.39 19.33 -9.01
C GLN A 130 -15.06 18.85 -7.59
N VAL A 131 -14.11 17.91 -7.45
CA VAL A 131 -13.74 17.37 -6.15
C VAL A 131 -12.91 18.39 -5.38
N ASN A 132 -13.43 18.80 -4.22
CA ASN A 132 -12.63 19.51 -3.24
C ASN A 132 -11.96 18.51 -2.29
N TRP A 133 -10.64 18.40 -2.40
CA TRP A 133 -9.83 17.55 -1.52
C TRP A 133 -9.48 18.23 -0.18
N ASP A 134 -9.84 19.50 0.01
CA ASP A 134 -9.57 20.23 1.24
C ASP A 134 -10.26 19.54 2.43
N ASN A 135 -9.44 19.11 3.40
CA ASN A 135 -9.89 18.38 4.60
C ASN A 135 -10.51 17.01 4.32
N SER A 136 -10.28 16.42 3.14
CA SER A 136 -10.61 15.01 2.88
C SER A 136 -9.79 14.07 3.77
N ASN A 137 -10.36 12.92 4.07
CA ASN A 137 -9.65 11.79 4.65
C ASN A 137 -8.60 11.32 3.65
N GLU A 138 -7.33 11.51 4.00
CA GLU A 138 -6.16 11.24 3.18
C GLU A 138 -5.08 10.57 4.03
N ALA A 139 -4.36 9.65 3.40
CA ALA A 139 -3.12 9.08 3.90
C ALA A 139 -1.90 9.70 3.19
N PHE A 140 -0.72 9.48 3.76
CA PHE A 140 0.51 9.70 3.01
C PHE A 140 0.70 8.60 1.96
N GLY A 141 1.51 8.86 0.93
CA GLY A 141 1.86 7.85 -0.07
C GLY A 141 0.76 7.54 -1.09
N MET A 142 -0.30 8.35 -1.16
CA MET A 142 -1.33 8.24 -2.21
C MET A 142 -0.88 8.86 -3.54
N ASN A 143 0.01 9.85 -3.47
CA ASN A 143 0.60 10.51 -4.62
C ASN A 143 1.99 9.89 -4.88
N PRO A 144 2.36 9.59 -6.14
CA PRO A 144 3.61 8.91 -6.47
C PRO A 144 4.86 9.71 -6.10
N GLU A 145 4.87 11.04 -6.30
CA GLU A 145 6.00 11.88 -5.91
C GLU A 145 6.19 11.91 -4.39
N GLU A 146 5.11 12.03 -3.62
CA GLU A 146 5.17 11.97 -2.15
C GLU A 146 5.63 10.59 -1.67
N TRP A 147 5.05 9.54 -2.22
CA TRP A 147 5.39 8.15 -1.91
C TRP A 147 6.89 7.87 -2.10
N ILE A 148 7.43 8.26 -3.24
CA ILE A 148 8.87 8.14 -3.55
C ILE A 148 9.71 9.02 -2.62
N GLN A 149 9.31 10.29 -2.44
CA GLN A 149 10.08 11.24 -1.64
C GLN A 149 10.17 10.79 -0.17
N MET A 150 9.11 10.24 0.38
CA MET A 150 9.12 9.75 1.75
C MET A 150 10.09 8.58 1.95
N CYS A 151 10.18 7.66 0.99
CA CYS A 151 11.19 6.59 1.04
C CYS A 151 12.62 7.16 1.04
N LEU A 152 12.86 8.18 0.20
CA LEU A 152 14.16 8.85 0.13
C LEU A 152 14.48 9.62 1.42
N ASP A 153 13.48 10.27 2.02
CA ASP A 153 13.64 11.03 3.24
C ASP A 153 13.84 10.12 4.45
N VAL A 154 13.22 8.93 4.48
CA VAL A 154 13.51 7.92 5.52
C VAL A 154 14.99 7.56 5.52
N ASP A 155 15.61 7.42 4.34
CA ASP A 155 17.04 7.18 4.15
C ASP A 155 17.56 6.01 5.01
N ARG A 156 16.94 4.84 4.81
CA ARG A 156 17.32 3.58 5.46
C ARG A 156 17.39 2.47 4.42
N ASP A 157 18.47 1.71 4.46
CA ASP A 157 18.77 0.63 3.51
C ASP A 157 17.75 -0.51 3.52
N ASN A 158 17.10 -0.76 4.67
CA ASN A 158 16.04 -1.74 4.86
C ASN A 158 14.63 -1.13 4.82
N VAL A 159 14.47 0.02 4.16
CA VAL A 159 13.16 0.60 3.85
C VAL A 159 13.06 0.83 2.35
N GLN A 160 12.06 0.21 1.73
CA GLN A 160 11.81 0.27 0.30
C GLN A 160 10.32 0.49 0.03
N LEU A 161 9.92 0.42 -1.23
CA LEU A 161 8.57 0.67 -1.68
C LEU A 161 7.83 -0.62 -2.06
N CYS A 162 6.55 -0.69 -1.68
CA CYS A 162 5.60 -1.68 -2.17
C CYS A 162 4.65 -1.02 -3.16
N LEU A 163 4.68 -1.44 -4.43
CA LEU A 163 3.74 -0.94 -5.43
C LEU A 163 2.46 -1.78 -5.41
N ASP A 164 1.36 -1.17 -5.00
CA ASP A 164 0.03 -1.68 -5.29
C ASP A 164 -0.50 -1.07 -6.58
N THR A 165 -0.75 -1.93 -7.56
CA THR A 165 -1.19 -1.52 -8.89
C THR A 165 -2.68 -1.24 -9.01
N SER A 166 -3.53 -1.72 -8.10
CA SER A 166 -4.95 -1.32 -8.09
C SER A 166 -5.12 0.08 -7.51
N HIS A 167 -4.34 0.42 -6.48
CA HIS A 167 -4.34 1.73 -5.83
C HIS A 167 -3.98 2.86 -6.80
N VAL A 168 -3.05 2.66 -7.74
CA VAL A 168 -2.66 3.72 -8.70
C VAL A 168 -3.86 4.18 -9.55
N SER A 169 -4.82 3.29 -9.83
CA SER A 169 -6.02 3.66 -10.59
C SER A 169 -6.87 4.66 -9.81
N THR A 170 -7.05 4.47 -8.51
CA THR A 170 -7.80 5.40 -7.67
C THR A 170 -7.18 6.80 -7.67
N TYR A 171 -5.85 6.89 -7.75
CA TYR A 171 -5.10 8.15 -7.93
C TYR A 171 -5.28 8.73 -9.33
N GLY A 172 -5.21 7.90 -10.38
CA GLY A 172 -5.44 8.32 -11.77
C GLY A 172 -6.79 9.02 -11.95
N HIS A 173 -7.83 8.58 -11.23
CA HIS A 173 -9.16 9.21 -11.26
C HIS A 173 -9.20 10.66 -10.74
N ARG A 174 -8.13 11.17 -10.11
CA ARG A 174 -8.01 12.59 -9.73
C ARG A 174 -7.74 13.52 -10.92
N PHE A 175 -7.60 12.96 -12.12
CA PHE A 175 -7.19 13.65 -13.34
C PHE A 175 -8.16 13.35 -14.49
N PRO A 176 -8.19 14.20 -15.53
CA PRO A 176 -8.97 13.92 -16.72
C PRO A 176 -8.50 12.63 -17.39
N GLU A 177 -9.42 11.94 -18.08
CA GLU A 177 -9.21 10.59 -18.63
C GLU A 177 -7.94 10.47 -19.48
N GLU A 178 -7.67 11.48 -20.32
CA GLU A 178 -6.52 11.55 -21.21
C GLU A 178 -5.17 11.63 -20.49
N GLU A 179 -5.14 12.10 -19.24
CA GLU A 179 -3.91 12.21 -18.44
C GLU A 179 -3.66 10.97 -17.57
N ARG A 180 -4.68 10.15 -17.28
CA ARG A 180 -4.59 9.11 -16.23
C ARG A 180 -3.44 8.14 -16.44
N ALA A 181 -3.23 7.68 -17.67
CA ALA A 181 -2.13 6.78 -17.99
C ALA A 181 -0.77 7.41 -17.64
N GLU A 182 -0.54 8.66 -18.06
CA GLU A 182 0.70 9.39 -17.73
C GLU A 182 0.86 9.56 -16.22
N LYS A 183 -0.22 9.85 -15.49
CA LYS A 183 -0.19 10.05 -14.03
C LYS A 183 0.17 8.79 -13.27
N ILE A 184 -0.34 7.62 -13.68
CA ILE A 184 -0.01 6.37 -12.99
C ILE A 184 1.41 5.89 -13.31
N GLU A 185 1.95 6.19 -14.51
CA GLU A 185 3.33 5.86 -14.87
C GLU A 185 4.36 6.50 -13.92
N ALA A 186 3.99 7.58 -13.24
CA ALA A 186 4.86 8.25 -12.26
C ALA A 186 5.21 7.37 -11.04
N PHE A 187 4.37 6.39 -10.69
CA PHE A 187 4.71 5.39 -9.66
C PHE A 187 5.94 4.56 -10.05
N LEU A 188 6.24 4.44 -11.34
CA LEU A 188 7.39 3.69 -11.84
C LEU A 188 8.59 4.60 -12.17
N ASN A 189 8.64 5.84 -11.65
CA ASN A 189 9.76 6.77 -11.89
C ASN A 189 11.04 6.39 -11.14
N ARG A 190 10.92 5.63 -10.04
CA ARG A 190 12.04 5.10 -9.24
C ARG A 190 11.88 3.59 -9.04
N PRO A 191 11.95 2.79 -10.13
CA PRO A 191 11.76 1.34 -10.05
C PRO A 191 12.83 0.66 -9.19
N ASP A 192 13.98 1.31 -9.00
CA ASP A 192 15.07 0.86 -8.12
C ASP A 192 14.72 0.87 -6.63
N LEU A 193 13.67 1.60 -6.22
CA LEU A 193 13.18 1.62 -4.85
C LEU A 193 12.05 0.61 -4.61
N ILE A 194 11.52 -0.03 -5.66
CA ILE A 194 10.36 -0.93 -5.55
C ILE A 194 10.88 -2.36 -5.44
N THR A 195 10.79 -2.93 -4.24
CA THR A 195 11.23 -4.30 -3.95
C THR A 195 10.08 -5.26 -3.63
N HIS A 196 8.85 -4.74 -3.57
CA HIS A 196 7.63 -5.51 -3.40
C HIS A 196 6.50 -4.96 -4.28
N VAL A 197 5.60 -5.84 -4.74
CA VAL A 197 4.45 -5.48 -5.56
C VAL A 197 3.23 -6.26 -5.12
N HIS A 198 2.15 -5.55 -4.80
CA HIS A 198 0.80 -6.10 -4.81
C HIS A 198 0.21 -5.90 -6.21
N TRP A 199 0.18 -6.99 -6.96
CA TRP A 199 -0.15 -6.96 -8.38
C TRP A 199 -1.58 -7.40 -8.61
N SER A 200 -2.36 -6.49 -9.16
CA SER A 200 -3.73 -6.68 -9.61
C SER A 200 -4.07 -5.64 -10.70
N ASP A 201 -5.21 -5.79 -11.37
CA ASP A 201 -5.74 -4.83 -12.32
C ASP A 201 -6.89 -4.03 -11.72
N ASN A 202 -7.24 -2.92 -12.37
CA ASN A 202 -8.35 -2.07 -11.99
C ASN A 202 -8.89 -1.28 -13.20
N TYR A 203 -9.99 -0.55 -13.01
CA TYR A 203 -10.72 0.14 -14.06
C TYR A 203 -10.25 1.60 -14.25
N LEU A 204 -9.03 1.82 -14.77
CA LEU A 204 -8.48 3.17 -14.99
C LEU A 204 -9.40 4.14 -15.77
N TYR A 205 -10.18 3.64 -16.73
CA TYR A 205 -11.04 4.47 -17.60
C TYR A 205 -12.54 4.35 -17.31
N ASP A 206 -12.91 3.72 -16.19
CA ASP A 206 -14.31 3.55 -15.78
C ASP A 206 -14.42 3.90 -14.29
N VAL A 207 -15.55 4.50 -13.90
CA VAL A 207 -15.74 5.04 -12.55
C VAL A 207 -15.51 4.01 -11.44
N ARG A 208 -15.70 2.71 -11.74
CA ARG A 208 -15.38 1.61 -10.82
C ARG A 208 -13.94 1.64 -10.33
N GLY A 209 -13.00 2.22 -11.09
CA GLY A 209 -11.59 2.33 -10.72
C GLY A 209 -11.29 3.38 -9.66
N ARG A 210 -12.30 4.11 -9.18
CA ARG A 210 -12.25 4.85 -7.92
C ARG A 210 -12.22 3.94 -6.69
N ASN A 211 -12.61 2.68 -6.87
CA ASN A 211 -12.51 1.65 -5.86
C ASN A 211 -11.34 0.74 -6.14
N ASP A 212 -10.85 0.15 -5.07
CA ASP A 212 -9.81 -0.85 -5.09
C ASP A 212 -10.41 -2.21 -5.48
N SER A 213 -10.29 -2.56 -6.76
CA SER A 213 -11.06 -3.68 -7.34
C SER A 213 -10.33 -5.01 -7.23
N HIS A 214 -8.99 -4.98 -7.08
CA HIS A 214 -8.08 -6.13 -7.10
C HIS A 214 -8.41 -7.17 -8.19
N LEU A 215 -8.73 -6.72 -9.41
CA LEU A 215 -9.08 -7.64 -10.49
C LEU A 215 -7.86 -8.48 -10.86
N SER A 216 -8.08 -9.64 -11.47
CA SER A 216 -7.00 -10.40 -12.11
C SER A 216 -6.29 -9.57 -13.18
N VAL A 217 -4.96 -9.66 -13.23
CA VAL A 217 -4.10 -8.93 -14.15
C VAL A 217 -4.54 -9.17 -15.60
N GLY A 218 -4.91 -8.09 -16.31
CA GLY A 218 -5.40 -8.14 -17.70
C GLY A 218 -6.92 -8.15 -17.84
N ASN A 219 -7.68 -8.23 -16.74
CA ASN A 219 -9.14 -8.15 -16.75
C ASN A 219 -9.70 -6.74 -16.52
N GLY A 220 -8.83 -5.77 -16.22
CA GLY A 220 -9.18 -4.38 -16.05
C GLY A 220 -8.80 -3.54 -17.27
N SER A 221 -8.31 -2.34 -16.99
CA SER A 221 -7.96 -1.36 -18.02
C SER A 221 -6.71 -0.56 -17.69
N ILE A 222 -5.93 -0.99 -16.70
CA ILE A 222 -4.57 -0.49 -16.55
C ILE A 222 -3.79 -0.86 -17.83
N PRO A 223 -3.01 0.06 -18.42
CA PRO A 223 -2.32 -0.18 -19.67
C PRO A 223 -1.40 -1.40 -19.62
N ALA A 224 -1.40 -2.21 -20.68
CA ALA A 224 -0.53 -3.38 -20.76
C ALA A 224 0.97 -3.03 -20.65
N ASP A 225 1.38 -1.85 -21.14
CA ASP A 225 2.77 -1.38 -20.99
C ASP A 225 3.13 -1.10 -19.52
N PHE A 226 2.20 -0.58 -18.72
CA PHE A 226 2.40 -0.42 -17.28
C PHE A 226 2.63 -1.80 -16.64
N HIS A 227 1.79 -2.78 -16.94
CA HIS A 227 1.95 -4.16 -16.44
C HIS A 227 3.25 -4.83 -16.91
N ARG A 228 3.73 -4.57 -18.13
CA ARG A 228 5.05 -5.04 -18.59
C ARG A 228 6.17 -4.47 -17.74
N ARG A 229 6.09 -3.19 -17.40
CA ARG A 229 7.08 -2.55 -16.53
C ARG A 229 7.04 -3.13 -15.12
N VAL A 230 5.85 -3.39 -14.57
CA VAL A 230 5.68 -4.06 -13.27
C VAL A 230 6.29 -5.46 -13.29
N LYS A 231 5.98 -6.29 -14.29
CA LYS A 231 6.55 -7.63 -14.47
C LYS A 231 8.08 -7.62 -14.55
N ALA A 232 8.67 -6.54 -15.06
CA ALA A 232 10.11 -6.40 -15.23
C ALA A 232 10.84 -5.87 -13.97
N LEU A 233 10.13 -5.54 -12.89
CA LEU A 233 10.74 -5.12 -11.62
C LEU A 233 11.51 -6.29 -10.99
N GLU A 234 12.68 -5.98 -10.43
CA GLU A 234 13.44 -6.91 -9.58
C GLU A 234 12.84 -6.90 -8.15
N ALA A 235 11.60 -7.36 -8.03
CA ALA A 235 10.79 -7.29 -6.82
C ALA A 235 10.16 -8.64 -6.47
N THR A 236 9.77 -8.81 -5.21
CA THR A 236 8.81 -9.84 -4.82
C THR A 236 7.44 -9.43 -5.35
N ILE A 237 6.85 -10.25 -6.21
CA ILE A 237 5.53 -9.96 -6.82
C ILE A 237 4.49 -10.89 -6.22
N LEU A 238 3.46 -10.31 -5.59
CA LEU A 238 2.32 -10.99 -5.00
C LEU A 238 1.07 -10.69 -5.84
N LEU A 239 0.34 -11.71 -6.27
CA LEU A 239 -1.01 -11.53 -6.81
C LEU A 239 -1.96 -11.34 -5.62
N GLU A 240 -2.54 -10.14 -5.51
CA GLU A 240 -3.25 -9.73 -4.29
C GLU A 240 -4.75 -10.07 -4.31
N HIS A 241 -5.07 -11.22 -4.87
CA HIS A 241 -6.41 -11.76 -4.90
C HIS A 241 -6.38 -13.26 -5.17
N PHE A 242 -7.48 -13.92 -4.84
CA PHE A 242 -7.73 -15.28 -5.28
C PHE A 242 -9.23 -15.48 -5.45
N TYR A 243 -9.65 -15.67 -6.70
CA TYR A 243 -11.05 -15.91 -7.04
C TYR A 243 -11.31 -17.40 -7.27
N THR A 244 -10.68 -17.97 -8.29
CA THR A 244 -10.76 -19.39 -8.64
C THR A 244 -9.43 -19.89 -9.20
N LYS A 245 -9.26 -21.21 -9.29
CA LYS A 245 -8.06 -21.79 -9.91
C LYS A 245 -8.04 -21.54 -11.41
N GLU A 246 -9.20 -21.59 -12.05
CA GLU A 246 -9.37 -21.36 -13.48
C GLU A 246 -8.94 -19.93 -13.84
N GLU A 247 -9.43 -18.94 -13.09
CA GLU A 247 -9.07 -17.54 -13.28
C GLU A 247 -7.57 -17.29 -13.02
N LEU A 248 -7.00 -17.91 -11.98
CA LEU A 248 -5.55 -17.86 -11.74
C LEU A 248 -4.74 -18.43 -12.92
N HIS A 249 -5.20 -19.51 -13.57
CA HIS A 249 -4.49 -20.02 -14.75
C HIS A 249 -4.58 -19.03 -15.92
N GLU A 250 -5.75 -18.43 -16.18
CA GLU A 250 -5.93 -17.44 -17.24
C GLU A 250 -5.08 -16.18 -17.01
N GLU A 251 -5.02 -15.72 -15.76
CA GLU A 251 -4.16 -14.62 -15.34
C GLU A 251 -2.68 -14.93 -15.55
N LEU A 252 -2.22 -16.11 -15.12
CA LEU A 252 -0.82 -16.51 -15.32
C LEU A 252 -0.46 -16.63 -16.81
N GLU A 253 -1.38 -17.11 -17.65
CA GLU A 253 -1.21 -17.13 -19.11
C GLU A 253 -1.16 -15.71 -19.72
N PHE A 254 -1.94 -14.77 -19.19
CA PHE A 254 -1.84 -13.36 -19.57
C PHE A 254 -0.49 -12.78 -19.16
N ILE A 255 -0.09 -12.97 -17.90
CA ILE A 255 1.18 -12.50 -17.35
C ILE A 255 2.36 -13.06 -18.14
N GLU A 256 2.34 -14.34 -18.53
CA GLU A 256 3.41 -14.94 -19.34
C GLU A 256 3.60 -14.21 -20.68
N ARG A 257 2.49 -13.76 -21.29
CA ARG A 257 2.47 -13.07 -22.61
C ARG A 257 2.80 -11.59 -22.56
N LEU A 258 2.87 -10.96 -21.38
CA LEU A 258 3.28 -9.56 -21.21
C LEU A 258 4.71 -9.32 -21.71
#